data_AF-A0A1U8MY41-F1
#
_entry.id   AF-A0A1U8MY41-F1
#
_cell.length_a   1.000
_cell.length_b   1.000
_cell.length_c   1.000
_cell.angle_alpha   90.00
_cell.angle_beta   90.00
_cell.angle_gamma   90.00
#
_symmetry.space_group_name_H-M   'P 1'
#
loop_
_entity.id
_entity.type
_entity.pdbx_description
1 polymer ?
#
loop_
_entity_poly.entity_id
_entity_poly.type
_entity_poly.pdbx_seq_one_letter_code
_entity_poly.pdbx_strand_id
1 'polypeptide(L)'
;MALFEALYGRKRRAPLFWFDMKEKRNLGSDLVCEIEDTVKLICDRLKALSDRSDPSHVLPVEEIKVRSNLSYEEEPVVILEREVKVLHSKTVPLVKVLWRNHETKEATWELEDIMRR
;
A
#
# COMPACT_ATOMS: atom_id res chain seq x y z
N MET A 1 1.21 37.16 -1.24
CA MET A 1 1.04 35.70 -1.24
C MET A 1 2.38 35.03 -0.91
N ALA A 2 2.77 34.95 0.36
CA ALA A 2 3.98 34.22 0.78
C ALA A 2 4.04 34.00 2.31
N LEU A 3 3.08 33.26 2.91
CA LEU A 3 3.22 32.83 4.31
C LEU A 3 3.54 31.32 4.45
N PHE A 4 3.34 30.51 3.40
CA PHE A 4 3.52 29.05 3.50
C PHE A 4 4.81 28.51 2.86
N GLU A 5 5.30 29.12 1.77
CA GLU A 5 6.42 28.58 1.00
C GLU A 5 7.79 28.63 1.72
N ALA A 6 7.98 29.62 2.60
CA ALA A 6 9.23 29.78 3.35
C ALA A 6 9.43 28.74 4.46
N LEU A 7 8.36 28.10 4.94
CA LEU A 7 8.44 27.18 6.09
C LEU A 7 8.84 25.74 5.73
N TYR A 8 8.73 25.34 4.45
CA TYR A 8 8.83 23.91 4.08
C TYR A 8 9.76 23.58 2.91
N GLY A 9 10.49 24.54 2.34
CA GLY A 9 11.67 24.28 1.51
C GLY A 9 11.52 23.31 0.32
N ARG A 10 10.31 23.03 -0.15
CA ARG A 10 10.04 22.24 -1.36
C ARG A 10 8.90 22.89 -2.15
N LYS A 11 9.13 23.10 -3.45
CA LYS A 11 8.08 23.47 -4.41
C LYS A 11 6.96 22.45 -4.29
N ARG A 12 5.76 22.92 -3.92
CA ARG A 12 4.54 22.12 -4.04
C ARG A 12 4.48 21.60 -5.48
N ARG A 13 4.31 20.28 -5.66
CA ARG A 13 3.91 19.72 -6.96
C ARG A 13 2.64 20.47 -7.37
N ALA A 14 2.69 21.11 -8.54
CA ALA A 14 1.59 21.89 -9.05
C ALA A 14 0.30 21.03 -9.15
N PRO A 15 -0.90 21.59 -8.93
CA PRO A 15 -2.17 20.88 -9.12
C PRO A 15 -2.46 20.52 -10.58
N LEU A 16 -1.54 20.82 -11.50
CA LEU A 16 -1.70 20.59 -12.93
C LEU A 16 -1.27 19.17 -13.37
N PHE A 17 -0.69 18.36 -12.48
CA PHE A 17 -0.32 16.97 -12.75
C PHE A 17 -1.43 15.98 -12.39
N TRP A 18 -2.67 16.30 -12.76
CA TRP A 18 -3.78 15.34 -12.73
C TRP A 18 -4.30 15.00 -14.13
N PHE A 19 -3.84 15.69 -15.17
CA PHE A 19 -4.38 15.54 -16.51
C PHE A 19 -3.70 14.46 -17.38
N ASP A 20 -2.52 13.95 -16.99
CA ASP A 20 -1.84 12.85 -17.70
C ASP A 20 -1.99 11.48 -17.03
N MET A 21 -2.60 11.38 -15.84
CA MET A 21 -2.86 10.08 -15.21
C MET A 21 -4.14 9.40 -15.72
N LYS A 22 -4.89 10.09 -16.59
CA LYS A 22 -6.03 9.55 -17.32
C LYS A 22 -5.61 8.56 -18.42
N GLU A 23 -4.33 8.44 -18.79
CA GLU A 23 -3.91 7.54 -19.87
C GLU A 23 -3.17 6.29 -19.38
N LYS A 24 -2.83 6.21 -18.08
CA LYS A 24 -2.47 4.94 -17.42
C LYS A 24 -3.68 4.06 -17.09
N ARG A 25 -4.84 4.39 -17.63
CA ARG A 25 -6.05 3.58 -17.47
C ARG A 25 -5.88 2.34 -18.34
N ASN A 26 -5.67 1.20 -17.66
CA ASN A 26 -6.05 -0.18 -18.04
C ASN A 26 -4.89 -1.20 -18.05
N LEU A 27 -3.62 -0.79 -18.17
CA LEU A 27 -2.50 -1.77 -18.08
C LEU A 27 -2.45 -2.46 -16.71
N GLY A 28 -2.81 -1.76 -15.63
CA GLY A 28 -2.81 -2.33 -14.28
C GLY A 28 -3.88 -3.41 -14.09
N SER A 29 -5.09 -3.23 -14.64
CA SER A 29 -6.15 -4.23 -14.54
C SER A 29 -5.85 -5.47 -15.35
N ASP A 30 -5.30 -5.30 -16.56
CA ASP A 30 -4.97 -6.43 -17.44
C ASP A 30 -3.91 -7.33 -16.79
N LEU A 31 -2.87 -6.72 -16.21
CA LEU A 31 -1.84 -7.45 -15.45
C LEU A 31 -2.40 -8.14 -14.21
N VAL A 32 -3.33 -7.51 -13.48
CA VAL A 32 -3.96 -8.12 -12.31
C VAL A 32 -4.79 -9.34 -12.70
N CYS A 33 -5.58 -9.24 -13.78
CA CYS A 33 -6.33 -10.37 -14.33
C CYS A 33 -5.40 -11.52 -14.75
N GLU A 34 -4.29 -11.21 -15.44
CA GLU A 34 -3.29 -12.23 -15.82
C GLU A 34 -2.67 -12.91 -14.59
N ILE A 35 -2.38 -12.15 -13.53
CA ILE A 35 -1.87 -12.68 -12.27
C ILE A 35 -2.93 -13.58 -11.60
N GLU A 36 -4.19 -13.19 -11.58
CA GLU A 36 -5.27 -14.01 -11.03
C GLU A 36 -5.41 -15.35 -11.76
N ASP A 37 -5.40 -15.33 -13.10
CA ASP A 37 -5.49 -16.54 -13.92
C ASP A 37 -4.28 -17.47 -13.71
N THR A 38 -3.08 -16.90 -13.59
CA THR A 38 -1.87 -17.70 -13.33
C THR A 38 -1.87 -18.27 -11.91
N VAL A 39 -2.29 -17.50 -10.89
CA VAL A 39 -2.45 -17.99 -9.52
C VAL A 39 -3.48 -19.12 -9.47
N LYS A 40 -4.61 -18.97 -10.18
CA LYS A 40 -5.63 -20.01 -10.28
C LYS A 40 -5.07 -21.29 -10.90
N LEU A 41 -4.34 -21.18 -12.02
CA LEU A 41 -3.69 -22.33 -12.64
C LEU A 41 -2.69 -23.03 -11.72
N ILE A 42 -1.89 -22.26 -10.96
CA ILE A 42 -0.94 -22.81 -9.98
C ILE A 42 -1.70 -23.55 -8.89
N CYS A 43 -2.76 -22.95 -8.34
CA CYS A 43 -3.58 -23.58 -7.30
C CYS A 43 -4.22 -24.88 -7.79
N ASP A 44 -4.76 -24.91 -9.01
CA ASP A 44 -5.39 -26.10 -9.58
C ASP A 44 -4.36 -27.22 -9.80
N ARG A 45 -3.14 -26.89 -10.25
CA ARG A 45 -2.04 -27.86 -10.37
C ARG A 45 -1.61 -28.40 -9.02
N LEU A 46 -1.51 -27.55 -8.00
CA LEU A 46 -1.17 -27.97 -6.64
C LEU A 46 -2.24 -28.89 -6.05
N LYS A 47 -3.52 -28.58 -6.25
CA LYS A 47 -4.65 -29.44 -5.85
C LYS A 47 -4.57 -30.81 -6.53
N ALA A 48 -4.36 -30.85 -7.84
CA ALA A 48 -4.26 -32.11 -8.59
C ALA A 48 -3.06 -32.99 -8.19
N LEU A 49 -1.94 -32.38 -7.76
CA LEU A 49 -0.80 -33.10 -7.20
C LEU A 49 -1.07 -33.57 -5.76
N SER A 50 -1.78 -32.75 -4.99
CA SER A 50 -2.16 -33.03 -3.61
C SER A 50 -3.18 -34.15 -3.49
N ASP A 51 -4.09 -34.31 -4.46
CA ASP A 51 -5.05 -35.42 -4.52
C ASP A 51 -4.37 -36.80 -4.61
N ARG A 52 -3.07 -36.83 -4.96
CA ARG A 52 -2.24 -38.04 -5.00
C ARG A 52 -1.39 -38.26 -3.75
N SER A 53 -1.41 -37.34 -2.79
CA SER A 53 -0.61 -37.36 -1.56
C SER A 53 -1.49 -37.41 -0.32
N ASP A 54 -0.91 -37.72 0.85
CA ASP A 54 -1.66 -37.87 2.10
C ASP A 54 -2.51 -36.62 2.44
N PRO A 55 -3.80 -36.79 2.78
CA PRO A 55 -4.73 -35.69 3.06
C PRO A 55 -4.33 -34.84 4.28
N SER A 56 -3.36 -35.29 5.09
CA SER A 56 -2.82 -34.52 6.20
C SER A 56 -1.86 -33.39 5.80
N HIS A 57 -1.41 -33.34 4.53
CA HIS A 57 -0.45 -32.35 4.04
C HIS A 57 -1.06 -31.31 3.08
N VAL A 58 -2.38 -31.30 2.91
CA VAL A 58 -3.07 -30.34 2.04
C VAL A 58 -3.18 -29.01 2.77
N LEU A 59 -2.42 -28.00 2.33
CA LEU A 59 -2.64 -26.64 2.78
C LEU A 59 -3.97 -26.13 2.18
N PRO A 60 -4.90 -25.63 3.00
CA PRO A 60 -6.10 -25.00 2.48
C PRO A 60 -5.70 -23.77 1.67
N VAL A 61 -6.02 -23.77 0.38
CA VAL A 61 -5.82 -22.61 -0.49
C VAL A 61 -6.96 -21.65 -0.23
N GLU A 62 -6.66 -20.50 0.40
CA GLU A 62 -7.61 -19.41 0.56
C GLU A 62 -7.80 -18.68 -0.78
N GLU A 63 -9.04 -18.51 -1.21
CA GLU A 63 -9.34 -17.75 -2.44
C GLU A 63 -9.07 -16.26 -2.21
N ILE A 64 -8.08 -15.72 -2.93
CA ILE A 64 -7.75 -14.29 -2.91
C ILE A 64 -8.81 -13.54 -3.73
N LYS A 65 -9.69 -12.79 -3.06
CA LYS A 65 -10.68 -11.93 -3.72
C LYS A 65 -10.09 -10.54 -3.96
N VAL A 66 -9.74 -10.28 -5.22
CA VAL A 66 -9.32 -8.94 -5.65
C VAL A 66 -10.55 -8.06 -5.86
N ARG A 67 -10.52 -6.83 -5.34
CA ARG A 67 -11.63 -5.87 -5.53
C ARG A 67 -11.63 -5.37 -6.97
N SER A 68 -12.81 -5.23 -7.58
CA SER A 68 -12.96 -4.81 -8.99
C SER A 68 -12.40 -3.42 -9.31
N ASN A 69 -12.29 -2.55 -8.29
CA ASN A 69 -11.69 -1.22 -8.40
C ASN A 69 -10.17 -1.21 -8.15
N LEU A 70 -9.56 -2.39 -7.93
CA LEU A 70 -8.15 -2.60 -7.61
C LEU A 70 -7.63 -1.80 -6.39
N SER A 71 -8.54 -1.31 -5.55
CA SER A 71 -8.16 -0.62 -4.32
C SER A 71 -7.92 -1.65 -3.21
N TYR A 72 -6.91 -1.42 -2.38
CA TYR A 72 -6.73 -2.13 -1.12
C TYR A 72 -6.66 -1.13 0.02
N GLU A 73 -6.97 -1.56 1.24
CA GLU A 73 -6.81 -0.73 2.43
C GLU A 73 -5.39 -0.89 2.97
N GLU A 74 -4.72 0.25 3.16
CA GLU A 74 -3.37 0.27 3.73
C GLU A 74 -3.47 0.04 5.24
N GLU A 75 -2.95 -1.09 5.70
CA GLU A 75 -2.91 -1.45 7.12
C GLU A 75 -1.52 -1.11 7.67
N PRO A 76 -1.43 -0.35 8.78
CA PRO A 76 -0.15 -0.04 9.41
C PRO A 76 0.37 -1.31 10.10
N VAL A 77 1.61 -1.70 9.79
CA VAL A 77 2.23 -2.91 10.32
C VAL A 77 3.12 -2.58 11.51
N VAL A 78 4.03 -1.62 11.35
CA VAL A 78 5.02 -1.26 12.38
C VAL A 78 5.30 0.24 12.35
N ILE A 79 5.48 0.84 13.53
CA ILE A 79 6.06 2.18 13.67
C ILE A 79 7.58 2.04 13.70
N LEU A 80 8.25 2.56 12.69
CA LEU A 80 9.70 2.51 12.56
C LEU A 80 10.40 3.59 13.38
N GLU A 81 9.81 4.78 13.45
CA GLU A 81 10.46 5.95 14.02
C GLU A 81 9.43 6.91 14.61
N ARG A 82 9.84 7.71 15.60
CA ARG A 82 9.02 8.78 16.17
C ARG A 82 9.85 10.05 16.22
N GLU A 83 9.28 11.15 15.75
CA GLU A 83 9.92 12.46 15.72
C GLU A 83 8.94 13.51 16.22
N VAL A 84 9.43 14.47 17.01
CA VAL A 84 8.62 15.61 17.45
C VAL A 84 9.14 16.87 16.77
N LYS A 85 8.32 17.47 15.91
CA LYS A 85 8.65 18.72 15.23
C LYS A 85 8.12 19.90 16.03
N VAL A 86 9.05 20.72 16.53
CA VAL A 86 8.74 21.98 17.20
C VAL A 86 8.72 23.09 16.14
N LEU A 87 7.55 23.69 15.96
CA LEU A 87 7.33 24.90 15.16
C LEU A 87 7.22 26.11 16.08
N HIS A 88 7.13 27.31 15.52
CA HIS A 88 7.15 28.57 16.27
C HIS A 88 6.10 28.66 17.40
N SER A 89 4.95 27.98 17.28
CA SER A 89 3.89 28.01 18.30
C SER A 89 3.25 26.64 18.58
N LYS A 90 3.76 25.56 17.99
CA LYS A 90 3.14 24.24 18.06
C LYS A 90 4.19 23.15 18.07
N THR A 91 3.91 22.11 18.84
CA THR A 91 4.69 20.87 18.85
C THR A 91 3.86 19.80 18.15
N VAL A 92 4.41 19.17 17.13
CA VAL A 92 3.71 18.18 16.29
C VAL A 92 4.42 16.84 16.39
N PRO A 93 3.82 15.84 17.08
CA PRO A 93 4.36 14.49 17.11
C PRO A 93 4.04 13.74 15.81
N LEU A 94 5.08 13.18 15.19
CA LEU A 94 5.02 12.41 13.97
C LEU A 94 5.58 11.01 14.20
N VAL A 95 4.99 10.04 13.53
CA VAL A 95 5.43 8.64 13.54
C VAL A 95 5.67 8.17 12.11
N LYS A 96 6.77 7.46 11.89
CA LYS A 96 7.08 6.84 10.61
C LYS A 96 6.45 5.45 10.59
N VAL A 97 5.52 5.22 9.67
CA VAL A 97 4.70 4.02 9.61
C VAL A 97 5.09 3.18 8.40
N LEU A 98 5.35 1.91 8.65
CA LEU A 98 5.47 0.88 7.62
C LEU A 98 4.09 0.31 7.33
N TRP A 99 3.66 0.39 6.08
CA TRP A 99 2.38 -0.13 5.61
C TRP A 99 2.52 -1.57 5.13
N ARG A 100 1.42 -2.31 5.19
CA ARG A 100 1.34 -3.67 4.70
C ARG A 100 1.60 -3.69 3.19
N ASN A 101 2.42 -4.63 2.73
CA ASN A 101 2.85 -4.80 1.35
C ASN A 101 3.80 -3.70 0.80
N HIS A 102 4.29 -2.79 1.65
CA HIS A 102 5.25 -1.75 1.25
C HIS A 102 6.67 -2.07 1.76
N GLU A 103 7.68 -1.54 1.07
CA GLU A 103 9.06 -1.62 1.55
C GLU A 103 9.36 -0.56 2.62
N THR A 104 10.41 -0.77 3.44
CA THR A 104 10.84 0.20 4.47
C THR A 104 11.23 1.57 3.91
N LYS A 105 11.58 1.65 2.63
CA LYS A 105 11.87 2.90 1.91
C LYS A 105 10.62 3.70 1.57
N GLU A 106 9.47 3.04 1.50
CA GLU A 106 8.17 3.62 1.13
C GLU A 106 7.35 4.06 2.37
N ALA A 107 7.86 3.78 3.58
CA ALA A 107 7.25 4.20 4.84
C ALA A 107 6.98 5.71 4.89
N THR A 108 5.77 6.08 5.31
CA THR A 108 5.31 7.48 5.37
C THR A 108 5.38 8.03 6.78
N TRP A 109 5.38 9.37 6.90
CA TRP A 109 5.30 10.07 8.19
C TRP A 109 3.86 10.51 8.43
N GLU A 110 3.25 9.97 9.49
CA GLU A 110 1.87 10.26 9.89
C GLU A 110 1.83 10.97 11.25
N LEU A 111 0.75 11.70 11.52
CA LEU A 111 0.53 12.31 12.83
C LEU A 111 0.26 11.22 13.87
N GLU A 112 0.92 11.32 15.03
CA GLU A 112 0.77 10.30 16.08
C GLU A 112 -0.70 10.14 16.54
N ASP A 113 -1.46 11.24 16.57
CA ASP A 113 -2.87 11.23 16.97
C ASP A 113 -3.78 10.46 16.00
N ILE A 114 -3.40 10.33 14.72
CA ILE A 114 -4.15 9.54 13.72
C ILE A 114 -3.98 8.04 13.99
N MET A 115 -2.78 7.64 14.41
CA MET A 115 -2.42 6.23 14.67
C MET A 115 -2.86 5.74 16.06
N ARG A 116 -3.23 6.65 16.96
CA ARG A 116 -3.72 6.32 18.32
C ARG A 116 -5.25 6.14 18.41
N ARG A 117 -5.98 6.37 17.32
CA ARG A 117 -7.44 6.15 17.24
C ARG A 117 -7.77 4.71 16.90
#